data_AF-A0A433K2Q0-F1
#
_entry.id   AF-A0A433K2Q0-F1
#
_cell.length_a   1.000
_cell.length_b   1.000
_cell.length_c   1.000
_cell.angle_alpha   90.00
_cell.angle_beta   90.00
_cell.angle_gamma   90.00
#
_symmetry.space_group_name_H-M   'P 1'
#
loop_
_entity.id
_entity.type
_entity.pdbx_description
1 polymer ?
#
loop_
_entity_poly.entity_id
_entity_poly.type
_entity_poly.pdbx_seq_one_letter_code
_entity_poly.pdbx_strand_id
1 'polypeptide(L)'
;MAVTTGLSGNEVFCLAKKNYKPGSLVVGNSVHSLGMMRSVGSGLKAMLGGELTQITQLIEEGRETAYKRMLQEAAAHRASGITGVTSQLIVHGSNVEFLSIGSVIHSNNDVESHKFSTSDDGQELYAQLDAGFQPICFSFGNVAYSMGVARGLLGGLKTLGRGEIKEYSDMFNHTRHLALNRISEHAKQYKANAVLGIRTTILPFGGVNEMLMIGTASYNAQLATNGVNEVVTSDMTNIEMWSMANMGYEPVKLLLGTSVFSLGLVGGITSTLKSLFKGEINELTRMIYAARENALGIITDEAKAIGADDIVGVKTYVYQLGNGLVEFLAIGTAVKQSTRIKTQSEQLIPQAIAVDKDTFYDSTSQDSFSVDVNKGTKPINRGSTSFLFPVLIVLFIIINAILHLFK
;
A
#
# COMPACT_ATOMS: atom_id res chain seq x y z
N MET A 1 6.08 22.95 27.67
CA MET A 1 4.71 22.40 27.75
C MET A 1 4.77 20.95 27.31
N ALA A 2 3.99 20.04 27.92
CA ALA A 2 3.92 18.66 27.45
C ALA A 2 3.29 18.61 26.04
N VAL A 3 3.78 17.72 25.18
CA VAL A 3 3.31 17.55 23.80
C VAL A 3 2.72 16.14 23.67
N THR A 4 1.50 16.05 23.14
CA THR A 4 0.84 14.77 22.82
C THR A 4 1.11 14.43 21.37
N THR A 5 2.07 13.53 21.12
CA THR A 5 2.51 13.15 19.77
C THR A 5 2.12 11.71 19.45
N GLY A 6 1.87 11.41 18.18
CA GLY A 6 1.70 10.03 17.69
C GLY A 6 3.03 9.32 17.39
N LEU A 7 4.16 10.01 17.55
CA LEU A 7 5.49 9.47 17.29
C LEU A 7 5.96 8.52 18.40
N SER A 8 6.59 7.40 18.00
CA SER A 8 7.32 6.53 18.91
C SER A 8 8.61 7.16 19.42
N GLY A 9 9.18 6.62 20.50
CA GLY A 9 10.48 7.08 21.00
C GLY A 9 11.63 6.92 19.98
N ASN A 10 11.56 5.88 19.14
CA ASN A 10 12.54 5.67 18.06
C ASN A 10 12.38 6.70 16.95
N GLU A 11 11.14 7.04 16.58
CA GLU A 11 10.85 8.09 15.61
C GLU A 11 11.35 9.45 16.11
N VAL A 12 11.06 9.81 17.37
CA VAL A 12 11.55 11.07 17.97
C VAL A 12 13.08 11.13 17.96
N PHE A 13 13.76 10.02 18.26
CA PHE A 13 15.22 9.95 18.19
C PHE A 13 15.75 10.18 16.77
N CYS A 14 15.14 9.52 15.78
CA CYS A 14 15.52 9.66 14.38
C CYS A 14 15.31 11.10 13.88
N LEU A 15 14.16 11.70 14.20
CA LEU A 15 13.83 13.07 13.81
C LEU A 15 14.76 14.09 14.47
N ALA A 16 15.17 13.88 15.72
CA ALA A 16 16.15 14.72 16.40
C ALA A 16 17.51 14.73 15.67
N LYS A 17 17.93 13.62 15.05
CA LYS A 17 19.14 13.55 14.22
C LYS A 17 19.03 14.35 12.92
N LYS A 18 17.82 14.70 12.49
CA LYS A 18 17.55 15.60 11.36
C LYS A 18 17.05 16.98 11.81
N ASN A 19 17.34 17.37 13.07
CA ASN A 19 17.01 18.67 13.65
C ASN A 19 15.50 18.98 13.77
N TYR A 20 14.67 17.95 13.93
CA TYR A 20 13.25 18.08 14.21
C TYR A 20 12.91 17.72 15.66
N LYS A 21 11.91 18.39 16.21
CA LYS A 21 11.29 18.08 17.50
C LYS A 21 9.84 17.64 17.31
N PRO A 22 9.31 16.76 18.17
CA PRO A 22 7.93 16.32 18.10
C PRO A 22 6.96 17.47 18.42
N GLY A 23 5.84 17.48 17.71
CA GLY A 23 4.67 18.31 17.93
C GLY A 23 3.41 17.46 18.15
N SER A 24 2.26 18.13 18.21
CA SER A 24 0.98 17.49 18.49
C SER A 24 0.52 16.56 17.36
N LEU A 25 -0.29 15.56 17.70
CA LEU A 25 -1.14 14.87 16.73
C LEU A 25 -2.11 15.88 16.09
N VAL A 26 -2.33 15.76 14.78
CA VAL A 26 -3.31 16.57 14.04
C VAL A 26 -4.25 15.68 13.26
N VAL A 27 -5.51 16.13 13.16
CA VAL A 27 -6.57 15.34 12.52
C VAL A 27 -7.38 16.23 11.57
N GLY A 28 -7.81 15.66 10.47
CA GLY A 28 -8.80 16.28 9.60
C GLY A 28 -9.81 15.24 9.14
N ASN A 29 -11.09 15.58 9.20
CA ASN A 29 -12.16 14.68 8.82
C ASN A 29 -13.09 15.30 7.77
N SER A 30 -13.72 14.47 6.93
CA SER A 30 -14.78 14.88 6.01
C SER A 30 -15.87 13.81 5.98
N VAL A 31 -17.13 14.17 6.21
CA VAL A 31 -18.25 13.21 6.27
C VAL A 31 -19.24 13.48 5.15
N HIS A 32 -19.56 12.44 4.37
CA HIS A 32 -20.48 12.50 3.25
C HIS A 32 -21.55 11.41 3.39
N SER A 33 -22.80 11.69 2.96
CA SER A 33 -23.87 10.68 3.02
C SER A 33 -23.77 9.67 1.87
N LEU A 34 -23.97 8.38 2.18
CA LEU A 34 -24.08 7.31 1.18
C LEU A 34 -25.31 7.48 0.28
N GLY A 35 -26.36 8.16 0.75
CA GLY A 35 -27.55 8.46 -0.05
C GLY A 35 -27.21 9.35 -1.26
N MET A 36 -26.38 10.37 -1.04
CA MET A 36 -25.84 11.21 -2.10
C MET A 36 -24.91 10.43 -3.05
N MET A 37 -24.14 9.47 -2.53
CA MET A 37 -23.29 8.61 -3.38
C MET A 37 -24.09 7.62 -4.22
N ARG A 38 -25.20 7.10 -3.66
CA ARG A 38 -26.10 6.18 -4.37
C ARG A 38 -26.87 6.88 -5.49
N SER A 39 -27.26 8.14 -5.33
CA SER A 39 -27.91 8.88 -6.43
C SER A 39 -26.95 9.10 -7.60
N VAL A 40 -25.66 9.36 -7.33
CA VAL A 40 -24.60 9.39 -8.34
C VAL A 40 -24.40 8.02 -8.99
N GLY A 41 -24.36 6.93 -8.20
CA GLY A 41 -24.19 5.56 -8.68
C GLY A 41 -25.38 4.96 -9.45
N SER A 42 -26.60 5.48 -9.27
CA SER A 42 -27.83 4.93 -9.87
C SER A 42 -27.94 5.16 -11.38
N GLY A 43 -27.24 6.18 -11.91
CA GLY A 43 -27.13 6.46 -13.34
C GLY A 43 -25.99 5.71 -14.06
N LEU A 44 -25.11 5.03 -13.31
CA LEU A 44 -23.85 4.45 -13.80
C LEU A 44 -23.95 2.97 -14.19
N LYS A 45 -25.14 2.35 -14.13
CA LYS A 45 -25.38 0.95 -14.52
C LYS A 45 -25.06 0.64 -16.01
N ALA A 46 -24.68 1.65 -16.80
CA ALA A 46 -24.44 1.53 -18.24
C ALA A 46 -22.97 1.67 -18.67
N MET A 47 -22.01 1.94 -17.78
CA MET A 47 -20.61 2.09 -18.19
C MET A 47 -19.88 0.74 -18.22
N LEU A 48 -19.26 0.46 -19.37
CA LEU A 48 -18.37 -0.67 -19.62
C LEU A 48 -17.26 -0.71 -18.55
N GLY A 49 -16.85 -1.90 -18.13
CA GLY A 49 -16.02 -2.14 -16.95
C GLY A 49 -14.77 -1.27 -16.90
N GLY A 50 -14.40 -0.84 -15.70
CA GLY A 50 -13.31 0.10 -15.48
C GLY A 50 -13.61 1.06 -14.34
N GLU A 51 -13.01 2.25 -14.43
CA GLU A 51 -13.20 3.31 -13.45
C GLU A 51 -14.65 3.83 -13.43
N LEU A 52 -15.19 3.99 -12.22
CA LEU A 52 -16.40 4.74 -11.94
C LEU A 52 -16.03 6.18 -11.57
N THR A 53 -15.78 7.02 -12.58
CA THR A 53 -15.14 8.34 -12.41
C THR A 53 -15.86 9.23 -11.40
N GLN A 54 -17.19 9.25 -11.37
CA GLN A 54 -17.92 10.08 -10.40
C GLN A 54 -17.76 9.58 -8.95
N ILE A 55 -17.63 8.26 -8.75
CA ILE A 55 -17.37 7.69 -7.42
C ILE A 55 -15.91 7.94 -7.03
N THR A 56 -14.98 7.81 -7.97
CA THR A 56 -13.58 8.18 -7.75
C THR A 56 -13.47 9.63 -7.29
N GLN A 57 -14.05 10.57 -8.05
CA GLN A 57 -13.98 12.01 -7.76
C GLN A 57 -14.57 12.32 -6.39
N LEU A 58 -15.69 11.70 -6.03
CA LEU A 58 -16.29 11.90 -4.72
C LEU A 58 -15.37 11.42 -3.58
N ILE A 59 -14.74 10.26 -3.74
CA ILE A 59 -13.78 9.75 -2.76
C ILE A 59 -12.54 10.64 -2.70
N GLU A 60 -12.03 11.08 -3.85
CA GLU A 60 -10.88 11.98 -3.98
C GLU A 60 -11.15 13.31 -3.26
N GLU A 61 -12.28 13.97 -3.55
CA GLU A 61 -12.72 15.22 -2.89
C GLU A 61 -12.87 15.05 -1.38
N GLY A 62 -13.42 13.92 -0.94
CA GLY A 62 -13.56 13.59 0.48
C GLY A 62 -12.22 13.48 1.20
N ARG A 63 -11.25 12.77 0.60
CA ARG A 63 -9.88 12.64 1.11
C ARG A 63 -9.13 13.97 1.08
N GLU A 64 -9.25 14.73 -0.01
CA GLU A 64 -8.60 16.02 -0.16
C GLU A 64 -9.12 17.03 0.87
N THR A 65 -10.44 17.02 1.15
CA THR A 65 -11.05 17.88 2.17
C THR A 65 -10.56 17.53 3.57
N ALA A 66 -10.51 16.24 3.92
CA ALA A 66 -9.97 15.77 5.19
C ALA A 66 -8.49 16.17 5.35
N TYR A 67 -7.68 15.97 4.30
CA TYR A 67 -6.28 16.36 4.28
C TYR A 67 -6.08 17.88 4.42
N LYS A 68 -6.85 18.70 3.70
CA LYS A 68 -6.82 20.18 3.82
C LYS A 68 -7.13 20.65 5.24
N ARG A 69 -8.10 20.03 5.92
CA ARG A 69 -8.44 20.35 7.32
C ARG A 69 -7.30 19.99 8.29
N MET A 70 -6.66 18.83 8.09
CA MET A 70 -5.48 18.44 8.87
C MET A 70 -4.32 19.44 8.67
N LEU A 71 -4.08 19.91 7.44
CA LEU A 71 -3.08 20.96 7.16
C LEU A 71 -3.40 22.29 7.85
N GLN A 72 -4.68 22.68 7.92
CA GLN A 72 -5.11 23.89 8.63
C GLN A 72 -4.83 23.78 10.14
N GLU A 73 -5.12 22.63 10.74
CA GLU A 73 -4.81 22.36 12.14
C GLU A 73 -3.29 22.41 12.40
N ALA A 74 -2.50 21.76 11.54
CA ALA A 74 -1.04 21.81 11.63
C ALA A 74 -0.48 23.24 11.48
N ALA A 75 -1.08 24.06 10.62
CA ALA A 75 -0.71 25.47 10.47
C ALA A 75 -0.99 26.27 11.75
N ALA A 76 -2.10 26.01 12.44
CA ALA A 76 -2.41 26.61 13.74
C ALA A 76 -1.37 26.24 14.82
N HIS A 77 -0.79 25.04 14.71
CA HIS A 77 0.33 24.60 15.55
C HIS A 77 1.70 25.12 15.12
N ARG A 78 1.81 25.92 14.05
CA ARG A 78 3.09 26.37 13.46
C ARG A 78 4.01 25.20 13.11
N ALA A 79 3.43 24.15 12.53
CA ALA A 79 4.15 22.97 12.07
C ALA A 79 5.20 23.32 11.00
N SER A 80 6.38 22.70 11.10
CA SER A 80 7.36 22.63 10.01
C SER A 80 7.07 21.45 9.09
N GLY A 81 6.53 20.37 9.62
CA GLY A 81 6.14 19.21 8.84
C GLY A 81 5.08 18.38 9.55
N ILE A 82 4.47 17.45 8.81
CA ILE A 82 3.58 16.42 9.34
C ILE A 82 4.10 15.06 8.89
N THR A 83 4.34 14.15 9.82
CA THR A 83 4.82 12.79 9.54
C THR A 83 3.73 11.76 9.82
N GLY A 84 3.91 10.57 9.24
CA GLY A 84 3.02 9.43 9.44
C GLY A 84 1.61 9.69 8.93
N VAL A 85 1.45 10.50 7.89
CA VAL A 85 0.12 10.84 7.38
C VAL A 85 -0.57 9.59 6.84
N THR A 86 -1.75 9.30 7.38
CA THR A 86 -2.65 8.26 6.90
C THR A 86 -3.91 8.86 6.30
N SER A 87 -4.61 8.10 5.46
CA SER A 87 -5.91 8.49 4.91
C SER A 87 -6.86 7.30 4.94
N GLN A 88 -7.81 7.33 5.86
CA GLN A 88 -8.76 6.25 6.10
C GLN A 88 -10.13 6.60 5.54
N LEU A 89 -10.86 5.56 5.15
CA LEU A 89 -12.26 5.62 4.76
C LEU A 89 -13.05 4.72 5.71
N ILE A 90 -13.94 5.32 6.50
CA ILE A 90 -14.71 4.65 7.54
C ILE A 90 -16.19 4.77 7.19
N VAL A 91 -16.92 3.67 7.23
CA VAL A 91 -18.36 3.65 6.96
C VAL A 91 -19.13 3.65 8.27
N HIS A 92 -19.90 4.70 8.51
CA HIS A 92 -20.74 4.89 9.69
C HIS A 92 -22.22 4.84 9.30
N GLY A 93 -22.80 3.65 9.27
CA GLY A 93 -24.21 3.46 8.91
C GLY A 93 -24.52 3.96 7.50
N SER A 94 -25.18 5.12 7.39
CA SER A 94 -25.53 5.77 6.12
C SER A 94 -24.51 6.83 5.67
N ASN A 95 -23.40 7.01 6.38
CA ASN A 95 -22.37 8.01 6.10
C ASN A 95 -21.02 7.36 5.83
N VAL A 96 -20.16 8.09 5.14
CA VAL A 96 -18.75 7.78 4.91
C VAL A 96 -17.94 8.92 5.50
N GLU A 97 -17.00 8.58 6.36
CA GLU A 97 -16.00 9.49 6.90
C GLU A 97 -14.65 9.24 6.24
N PHE A 98 -14.06 10.29 5.71
CA PHE A 98 -12.66 10.35 5.31
C PHE A 98 -11.89 10.97 6.45
N LEU A 99 -10.82 10.30 6.88
CA LEU A 99 -10.04 10.70 8.05
C LEU A 99 -8.55 10.77 7.68
N SER A 100 -7.95 11.93 7.87
CA SER A 100 -6.52 12.15 7.75
C SER A 100 -5.92 12.43 9.12
N ILE A 101 -4.89 11.67 9.48
CA ILE A 101 -4.20 11.78 10.78
C ILE A 101 -2.70 11.84 10.52
N GLY A 102 -1.98 12.67 11.26
CA GLY A 102 -0.52 12.68 11.27
C GLY A 102 0.04 13.35 12.52
N SER A 103 1.36 13.31 12.70
CA SER A 103 2.06 13.96 13.81
C SER A 103 2.85 15.18 13.34
N VAL A 104 2.66 16.32 13.99
CA VAL A 104 3.43 17.53 13.70
C VAL A 104 4.88 17.35 14.14
N ILE A 105 5.79 17.97 13.38
CA ILE A 105 7.18 18.19 13.76
C ILE A 105 7.57 19.65 13.57
N HIS A 106 8.51 20.12 14.39
CA HIS A 106 9.04 21.48 14.33
C HIS A 106 10.54 21.45 14.04
N SER A 107 11.00 22.26 13.09
CA SER A 107 12.42 22.46 12.87
C SER A 107 13.03 23.21 14.05
N ASN A 108 14.26 22.85 14.43
CA ASN A 108 15.03 23.59 15.42
C ASN A 108 15.66 24.88 14.89
N ASN A 109 15.61 25.11 13.57
CA ASN A 109 16.17 26.30 12.95
C ASN A 109 15.08 27.38 12.83
N ASP A 110 15.40 28.61 13.23
CA ASP A 110 14.49 29.79 13.16
C ASP A 110 14.24 30.28 11.70
N VAL A 111 14.87 29.65 10.70
CA VAL A 111 14.61 29.91 9.28
C VAL A 111 13.27 29.28 8.93
N GLU A 112 12.43 29.97 8.15
CA GLU A 112 11.20 29.40 7.56
C GLU A 112 11.52 28.07 6.84
N SER A 113 11.41 26.96 7.56
CA SER A 113 11.61 25.64 6.99
C SER A 113 10.52 25.40 5.97
N HIS A 114 10.88 24.91 4.78
CA HIS A 114 9.88 24.47 3.81
C HIS A 114 8.90 23.52 4.49
N LYS A 115 7.62 23.92 4.50
CA LYS A 115 6.56 23.11 5.08
C LYS A 115 6.30 21.90 4.20
N PHE A 116 6.16 20.74 4.83
CA PHE A 116 5.85 19.51 4.13
C PHE A 116 4.87 18.64 4.90
N SER A 117 4.37 17.62 4.22
CA SER A 117 3.71 16.48 4.85
C SER A 117 4.25 15.21 4.21
N THR A 118 4.22 14.10 4.93
CA THR A 118 4.75 12.83 4.44
C THR A 118 3.92 11.66 4.96
N SER A 119 3.80 10.63 4.13
CA SER A 119 3.21 9.34 4.52
C SER A 119 4.15 8.50 5.40
N ASP A 120 5.40 8.94 5.53
CA ASP A 120 6.47 8.27 6.26
C ASP A 120 6.42 8.58 7.74
N ASP A 121 6.59 7.55 8.54
CA ASP A 121 6.83 7.70 9.97
C ASP A 121 8.22 8.35 10.22
N GLY A 122 8.54 8.70 11.45
CA GLY A 122 9.79 9.40 11.76
C GLY A 122 11.06 8.63 11.44
N GLN A 123 11.02 7.29 11.36
CA GLN A 123 12.17 6.45 11.00
C GLN A 123 12.35 6.41 9.46
N GLU A 124 11.26 6.21 8.73
CA GLU A 124 11.25 6.24 7.27
C GLU A 124 11.63 7.63 6.75
N LEU A 125 11.13 8.71 7.37
CA LEU A 125 11.52 10.08 7.01
C LEU A 125 13.01 10.33 7.27
N TYR A 126 13.59 9.78 8.33
CA TYR A 126 15.03 9.88 8.57
C TYR A 126 15.82 9.26 7.42
N ALA A 127 15.47 8.04 7.01
CA ALA A 127 16.14 7.35 5.90
C ALA A 127 15.95 8.10 4.57
N GLN A 128 14.74 8.62 4.32
CA GLN A 128 14.43 9.42 3.14
C GLN A 128 15.33 10.66 3.03
N LEU A 129 15.42 11.44 4.10
CA LEU A 129 16.25 12.64 4.16
C LEU A 129 17.73 12.31 4.02
N ASP A 130 18.18 11.21 4.62
CA ASP A 130 19.57 10.75 4.53
C ASP A 130 19.94 10.31 3.10
N ALA A 131 19.01 9.72 2.36
CA ALA A 131 19.17 9.41 0.93
C ALA A 131 19.04 10.64 0.00
N GLY A 132 18.86 11.85 0.57
CA GLY A 132 18.81 13.11 -0.16
C GLY A 132 17.45 13.47 -0.76
N PHE A 133 16.39 12.70 -0.46
CA PHE A 133 15.04 12.99 -0.92
C PHE A 133 14.33 13.94 0.04
N GLN A 134 14.11 15.19 -0.39
CA GLN A 134 13.41 16.19 0.39
C GLN A 134 11.89 15.99 0.26
N PRO A 135 11.15 15.75 1.36
CA PRO A 135 9.70 15.60 1.29
C PRO A 135 9.04 16.94 0.92
N ILE A 136 7.97 16.87 0.13
CA ILE A 136 7.15 18.02 -0.27
C ILE A 136 5.74 17.87 0.28
N CYS A 137 5.07 16.76 -0.04
CA CYS A 137 3.72 16.52 0.46
C CYS A 137 3.34 15.03 0.48
N PHE A 138 2.41 14.70 1.36
CA PHE A 138 1.62 13.48 1.31
C PHE A 138 0.90 13.44 -0.04
N SER A 139 1.19 12.41 -0.83
CA SER A 139 0.59 12.22 -2.15
C SER A 139 -0.30 10.99 -2.12
N PHE A 140 -1.41 11.07 -2.84
CA PHE A 140 -2.32 9.95 -3.01
C PHE A 140 -2.93 9.95 -4.42
N GLY A 141 -3.31 8.77 -4.88
CA GLY A 141 -4.06 8.56 -6.12
C GLY A 141 -5.04 7.40 -5.92
N ASN A 142 -6.33 7.65 -6.17
CA ASN A 142 -7.38 6.65 -6.00
C ASN A 142 -8.08 6.33 -7.33
N VAL A 143 -8.63 5.13 -7.43
CA VAL A 143 -9.51 4.68 -8.52
C VAL A 143 -10.64 3.83 -7.92
N ALA A 144 -11.89 4.26 -8.08
CA ALA A 144 -13.04 3.42 -7.78
C ALA A 144 -13.41 2.59 -9.02
N TYR A 145 -13.54 1.28 -8.89
CA TYR A 145 -13.87 0.39 -10.01
C TYR A 145 -14.84 -0.71 -9.59
N SER A 146 -15.65 -1.19 -10.54
CA SER A 146 -16.62 -2.28 -10.29
C SER A 146 -16.17 -3.59 -10.90
N MET A 147 -16.22 -4.67 -10.11
CA MET A 147 -16.10 -6.04 -10.61
C MET A 147 -17.36 -6.53 -11.33
N GLY A 148 -18.49 -5.82 -11.21
CA GLY A 148 -19.81 -6.25 -11.69
C GLY A 148 -19.94 -6.29 -13.21
N VAL A 149 -19.22 -5.42 -13.94
CA VAL A 149 -19.25 -5.44 -15.42
C VAL A 149 -18.39 -6.56 -15.98
N ALA A 150 -17.33 -6.92 -15.27
CA ALA A 150 -16.56 -8.12 -15.55
C ALA A 150 -17.50 -9.35 -15.54
N ARG A 151 -18.46 -9.43 -14.59
CA ARG A 151 -19.51 -10.46 -14.58
C ARG A 151 -20.43 -10.42 -15.81
N GLY A 152 -20.69 -9.25 -16.40
CA GLY A 152 -21.48 -9.09 -17.63
C GLY A 152 -20.74 -9.57 -18.89
N LEU A 153 -19.41 -9.40 -18.94
CA LEU A 153 -18.56 -9.94 -20.01
C LEU A 153 -18.62 -11.47 -20.06
N LEU A 154 -18.72 -12.17 -18.92
CA LEU A 154 -18.95 -13.62 -18.86
C LEU A 154 -20.29 -14.07 -19.45
N GLY A 155 -21.26 -13.16 -19.62
CA GLY A 155 -22.53 -13.44 -20.29
C GLY A 155 -22.43 -13.38 -21.82
N GLY A 156 -21.50 -12.58 -22.36
CA GLY A 156 -21.23 -12.46 -23.81
C GLY A 156 -20.10 -13.37 -24.31
N LEU A 157 -19.12 -13.66 -23.45
CA LEU A 157 -18.05 -14.63 -23.69
C LEU A 157 -18.45 -15.96 -23.05
N LYS A 158 -18.68 -16.99 -23.88
CA LYS A 158 -18.86 -18.36 -23.39
C LYS A 158 -17.68 -18.75 -22.49
N THR A 159 -17.97 -18.87 -21.21
CA THR A 159 -17.14 -19.32 -20.08
C THR A 159 -16.76 -20.80 -20.18
N LEU A 160 -16.17 -21.21 -21.30
CA LEU A 160 -15.73 -22.59 -21.56
C LEU A 160 -14.21 -22.75 -21.71
N GLY A 161 -13.47 -21.65 -21.88
CA GLY A 161 -12.01 -21.68 -21.94
C GLY A 161 -11.38 -21.66 -20.54
N ARG A 162 -10.55 -22.66 -20.23
CA ARG A 162 -9.61 -22.60 -19.10
C ARG A 162 -8.42 -21.74 -19.51
N GLY A 163 -7.90 -20.92 -18.60
CA GLY A 163 -6.73 -20.07 -18.85
C GLY A 163 -6.94 -18.62 -18.45
N GLU A 164 -6.04 -17.77 -18.92
CA GLU A 164 -6.08 -16.33 -18.69
C GLU A 164 -7.30 -15.70 -19.37
N ILE A 165 -8.00 -14.84 -18.65
CA ILE A 165 -9.02 -13.96 -19.20
C ILE A 165 -8.36 -12.59 -19.41
N LYS A 166 -7.99 -12.31 -20.66
CA LYS A 166 -7.24 -11.10 -21.02
C LYS A 166 -8.01 -9.83 -20.70
N GLU A 167 -9.31 -9.79 -20.98
CA GLU A 167 -10.15 -8.61 -20.73
C GLU A 167 -10.16 -8.21 -19.25
N TYR A 168 -10.16 -9.21 -18.35
CA TYR A 168 -10.04 -8.96 -16.92
C TYR A 168 -8.63 -8.50 -16.55
N SER A 169 -7.61 -9.22 -17.04
CA SER A 169 -6.21 -8.88 -16.78
C SER A 169 -5.90 -7.45 -17.19
N ASP A 170 -6.35 -7.04 -18.39
CA ASP A 170 -6.18 -5.71 -18.94
C ASP A 170 -6.92 -4.65 -18.12
N MET A 171 -8.16 -4.93 -17.67
CA MET A 171 -8.91 -4.01 -16.80
C MET A 171 -8.19 -3.77 -15.46
N PHE A 172 -7.66 -4.83 -14.85
CA PHE A 172 -6.93 -4.74 -13.58
C PHE A 172 -5.59 -4.02 -13.75
N ASN A 173 -4.83 -4.33 -14.80
CA ASN A 173 -3.59 -3.61 -15.13
C ASN A 173 -3.87 -2.13 -15.39
N HIS A 174 -4.88 -1.81 -16.21
CA HIS A 174 -5.28 -0.44 -16.49
C HIS A 174 -5.64 0.33 -15.21
N THR A 175 -6.44 -0.27 -14.33
CA THR A 175 -6.84 0.35 -13.05
C THR A 175 -5.62 0.64 -12.16
N ARG A 176 -4.67 -0.29 -12.09
CA ARG A 176 -3.43 -0.13 -11.32
C ARG A 176 -2.54 0.99 -11.86
N HIS A 177 -2.31 1.01 -13.18
CA HIS A 177 -1.53 2.08 -13.79
C HIS A 177 -2.23 3.43 -13.72
N LEU A 178 -3.57 3.48 -13.76
CA LEU A 178 -4.32 4.72 -13.57
C LEU A 178 -4.13 5.29 -12.15
N ALA A 179 -4.17 4.46 -11.11
CA ALA A 179 -3.88 4.89 -9.75
C ALA A 179 -2.45 5.42 -9.60
N LEU A 180 -1.46 4.73 -10.21
CA LEU A 180 -0.07 5.15 -10.23
C LEU A 180 0.14 6.48 -10.97
N ASN A 181 -0.56 6.67 -12.09
CA ASN A 181 -0.53 7.92 -12.84
C ASN A 181 -1.10 9.07 -12.01
N ARG A 182 -2.20 8.85 -11.27
CA ARG A 182 -2.81 9.88 -10.42
C ARG A 182 -1.92 10.33 -9.28
N ILE A 183 -1.30 9.40 -8.56
CA ILE A 183 -0.37 9.79 -7.48
C ILE A 183 0.88 10.51 -8.04
N SER A 184 1.30 10.15 -9.26
CA SER A 184 2.39 10.84 -9.97
C SER A 184 1.99 12.25 -10.41
N GLU A 185 0.80 12.44 -10.98
CA GLU A 185 0.27 13.76 -11.35
C GLU A 185 0.06 14.65 -10.13
N HIS A 186 -0.44 14.09 -9.03
CA HIS A 186 -0.54 14.78 -7.75
C HIS A 186 0.85 15.29 -7.31
N ALA A 187 1.90 14.47 -7.41
CA ALA A 187 3.27 14.91 -7.11
C ALA A 187 3.78 16.03 -8.04
N LYS A 188 3.50 15.94 -9.35
CA LYS A 188 3.88 16.97 -10.33
C LYS A 188 3.26 18.33 -10.03
N GLN A 189 2.01 18.37 -9.55
CA GLN A 189 1.35 19.61 -9.16
C GLN A 189 2.15 20.39 -8.10
N TYR A 190 2.90 19.70 -7.25
CA TYR A 190 3.77 20.28 -6.23
C TYR A 190 5.25 20.34 -6.63
N LYS A 191 5.57 20.15 -7.92
CA LYS A 191 6.95 20.18 -8.47
C LYS A 191 7.89 19.13 -7.85
N ALA A 192 7.33 18.02 -7.35
CA ALA A 192 8.10 16.86 -6.94
C ALA A 192 8.61 16.10 -8.17
N ASN A 193 9.76 15.44 -8.03
CA ASN A 193 10.32 14.55 -9.07
C ASN A 193 10.33 13.07 -8.65
N ALA A 194 9.81 12.76 -7.46
CA ALA A 194 9.65 11.40 -6.98
C ALA A 194 8.39 11.23 -6.10
N VAL A 195 7.83 10.03 -6.07
CA VAL A 195 6.91 9.56 -5.02
C VAL A 195 7.49 8.27 -4.44
N LEU A 196 7.82 8.33 -3.15
CA LEU A 196 8.49 7.25 -2.43
C LEU A 196 7.56 6.55 -1.45
N GLY A 197 7.92 5.34 -1.05
CA GLY A 197 7.19 4.56 -0.05
C GLY A 197 5.75 4.26 -0.46
N ILE A 198 5.48 4.08 -1.76
CA ILE A 198 4.10 3.91 -2.26
C ILE A 198 3.48 2.65 -1.65
N ARG A 199 2.43 2.84 -0.87
CA ARG A 199 1.58 1.77 -0.34
C ARG A 199 0.31 1.69 -1.16
N THR A 200 0.03 0.51 -1.70
CA THR A 200 -1.19 0.22 -2.45
C THR A 200 -2.17 -0.56 -1.57
N THR A 201 -3.40 -0.08 -1.45
CA THR A 201 -4.49 -0.75 -0.72
C THR A 201 -5.72 -0.87 -1.61
N ILE A 202 -6.47 -1.97 -1.45
CA ILE A 202 -7.77 -2.17 -2.10
C ILE A 202 -8.83 -2.21 -1.00
N LEU A 203 -9.73 -1.23 -1.00
CA LEU A 203 -10.78 -1.07 0.01
C LEU A 203 -12.16 -1.34 -0.61
N PRO A 204 -12.96 -2.27 -0.06
CA PRO A 204 -14.34 -2.44 -0.51
C PRO A 204 -15.19 -1.23 -0.10
N PHE A 205 -15.97 -0.70 -1.03
CA PHE A 205 -16.77 0.51 -0.83
C PHE A 205 -18.11 0.42 -1.57
N GLY A 206 -19.24 0.31 -0.85
CA GLY A 206 -20.57 0.47 -1.45
C GLY A 206 -20.89 -0.44 -2.65
N GLY A 207 -20.26 -1.62 -2.76
CA GLY A 207 -20.41 -2.54 -3.90
C GLY A 207 -19.41 -2.33 -5.05
N VAL A 208 -18.45 -1.43 -4.86
CA VAL A 208 -17.29 -1.19 -5.72
C VAL A 208 -16.02 -1.40 -4.91
N ASN A 209 -14.86 -1.39 -5.55
CA ASN A 209 -13.56 -1.41 -4.88
C ASN A 209 -12.85 -0.07 -5.13
N GLU A 210 -12.26 0.51 -4.10
CA GLU A 210 -11.31 1.61 -4.21
C GLU A 210 -9.90 1.03 -4.21
N MET A 211 -9.14 1.28 -5.27
CA MET A 211 -7.70 1.16 -5.24
C MET A 211 -7.12 2.51 -4.80
N LEU A 212 -6.39 2.51 -3.70
CA LEU A 212 -5.71 3.69 -3.16
C LEU A 212 -4.21 3.46 -3.14
N MET A 213 -3.47 4.37 -3.74
CA MET A 213 -2.03 4.51 -3.54
C MET A 213 -1.77 5.73 -2.69
N ILE A 214 -0.93 5.60 -1.67
CA ILE A 214 -0.42 6.71 -0.85
C ILE A 214 1.11 6.66 -0.81
N GLY A 215 1.76 7.80 -0.72
CA GLY A 215 3.21 7.89 -0.64
C GLY A 215 3.66 9.31 -0.33
N THR A 216 4.96 9.54 -0.44
CA THR A 216 5.57 10.84 -0.16
C THR A 216 6.12 11.46 -1.44
N ALA A 217 5.45 12.50 -1.95
CA ALA A 217 5.98 13.30 -3.03
C ALA A 217 7.22 14.05 -2.53
N SER A 218 8.32 13.89 -3.24
CA SER A 218 9.65 14.32 -2.82
C SER A 218 10.45 14.90 -3.99
N TYR A 219 11.48 15.67 -3.66
CA TYR A 219 12.45 16.18 -4.62
C TYR A 219 13.86 15.69 -4.28
N ASN A 220 14.56 15.15 -5.27
CA ASN A 220 15.98 14.83 -5.17
C ASN A 220 16.73 15.30 -6.42
N ALA A 221 17.68 16.22 -6.23
CA ALA A 221 18.49 16.79 -7.31
C ALA A 221 19.46 15.78 -7.95
N GLN A 222 19.72 14.65 -7.29
CA GLN A 222 20.65 13.61 -7.77
C GLN A 222 20.05 12.76 -8.88
N LEU A 223 18.71 12.72 -9.01
CA LEU A 223 18.02 11.86 -9.96
C LEU A 223 18.29 12.23 -11.42
N ALA A 224 18.54 11.21 -12.23
CA ALA A 224 18.63 11.29 -13.68
C ALA A 224 17.27 11.44 -14.36
N THR A 225 16.53 12.52 -14.14
CA THR A 225 15.26 12.69 -14.88
C THR A 225 15.58 13.00 -16.35
N ASN A 226 15.06 12.20 -17.29
CA ASN A 226 15.21 12.38 -18.74
C ASN A 226 14.39 13.58 -19.29
N GLY A 227 14.09 14.57 -18.44
CA GLY A 227 13.23 15.70 -18.73
C GLY A 227 12.45 16.12 -17.49
N VAL A 228 12.03 17.38 -17.45
CA VAL A 228 11.42 18.08 -16.29
C VAL A 228 10.06 17.48 -15.85
N ASN A 229 9.53 16.45 -16.52
CA ASN A 229 8.15 15.98 -16.36
C ASN A 229 7.96 14.50 -15.98
N GLU A 230 9.02 13.73 -15.74
CA GLU A 230 8.89 12.34 -15.29
C GLU A 230 9.10 12.22 -13.79
N VAL A 231 8.11 11.67 -13.08
CA VAL A 231 8.16 11.46 -11.63
C VAL A 231 8.57 10.02 -11.38
N VAL A 232 9.68 9.85 -10.67
CA VAL A 232 10.13 8.54 -10.20
C VAL A 232 9.11 7.99 -9.21
N THR A 233 8.81 6.70 -9.28
CA THR A 233 7.88 6.04 -8.35
C THR A 233 8.50 4.78 -7.77
N SER A 234 8.23 4.50 -6.50
CA SER A 234 8.81 3.34 -5.80
C SER A 234 7.92 2.87 -4.66
N ASP A 235 7.73 1.55 -4.54
CA ASP A 235 7.10 0.91 -3.38
C ASP A 235 8.11 0.47 -2.30
N MET A 236 9.42 0.60 -2.57
CA MET A 236 10.46 0.37 -1.56
C MET A 236 10.20 1.26 -0.34
N THR A 237 10.44 0.73 0.85
CA THR A 237 10.53 1.58 2.04
C THR A 237 11.68 2.57 1.87
N ASN A 238 11.68 3.67 2.61
CA ASN A 238 12.78 4.61 2.55
C ASN A 238 14.08 4.04 3.14
N ILE A 239 13.98 3.04 4.01
CA ILE A 239 15.12 2.24 4.48
C ILE A 239 15.72 1.37 3.35
N GLU A 240 14.88 0.70 2.57
CA GLU A 240 15.32 -0.06 1.37
C GLU A 240 15.91 0.89 0.33
N MET A 241 15.23 2.01 0.06
CA MET A 241 15.69 3.03 -0.89
C MET A 241 17.03 3.64 -0.46
N TRP A 242 17.23 3.91 0.83
CA TRP A 242 18.54 4.33 1.36
C TRP A 242 19.63 3.29 1.07
N SER A 243 19.33 2.00 1.23
CA SER A 243 20.28 0.92 0.97
C SER A 243 20.66 0.85 -0.52
N MET A 244 19.68 0.97 -1.41
CA MET A 244 19.90 1.03 -2.86
C MET A 244 20.71 2.28 -3.25
N ALA A 245 20.36 3.45 -2.72
CA ALA A 245 21.09 4.69 -2.95
C ALA A 245 22.54 4.62 -2.47
N ASN A 246 22.80 4.00 -1.31
CA ASN A 246 24.16 3.81 -0.78
C ASN A 246 25.01 2.88 -1.68
N MET A 247 24.36 1.97 -2.40
CA MET A 247 24.99 1.10 -3.41
C MET A 247 25.06 1.74 -4.81
N GLY A 248 24.60 2.98 -4.97
CA GLY A 248 24.60 3.68 -6.27
C GLY A 248 23.49 3.23 -7.21
N TYR A 249 22.32 2.87 -6.69
CA TYR A 249 21.11 2.59 -7.49
C TYR A 249 20.03 3.62 -7.20
N GLU A 250 19.44 4.18 -8.25
CA GLU A 250 18.30 5.09 -8.15
C GLU A 250 17.00 4.38 -8.58
N PRO A 251 15.87 4.69 -7.92
CA PRO A 251 14.58 4.19 -8.37
C PRO A 251 14.19 4.85 -9.69
N VAL A 252 13.46 4.12 -10.52
CA VAL A 252 12.93 4.60 -11.81
C VAL A 252 11.41 4.62 -11.77
N LYS A 253 10.78 3.46 -11.55
CA LYS A 253 9.32 3.33 -11.62
C LYS A 253 8.80 2.16 -10.80
N LEU A 254 7.64 2.35 -10.19
CA LEU A 254 6.85 1.27 -9.61
C LEU A 254 6.18 0.48 -10.74
N LEU A 255 6.47 -0.82 -10.81
CA LEU A 255 5.97 -1.74 -11.82
C LEU A 255 4.85 -2.61 -11.24
N LEU A 256 3.80 -2.83 -12.02
CA LEU A 256 2.59 -3.53 -11.62
C LEU A 256 2.16 -4.47 -12.74
N GLY A 257 2.19 -5.78 -12.49
CA GLY A 257 1.81 -6.80 -13.48
C GLY A 257 0.74 -7.72 -12.93
N THR A 258 -0.39 -7.84 -13.64
CA THR A 258 -1.54 -8.64 -13.22
C THR A 258 -1.93 -9.64 -14.29
N SER A 259 -2.28 -10.86 -13.88
CA SER A 259 -2.92 -11.85 -14.74
C SER A 259 -4.08 -12.53 -14.02
N VAL A 260 -5.25 -12.59 -14.66
CA VAL A 260 -6.50 -13.15 -14.12
C VAL A 260 -6.86 -14.42 -14.86
N PHE A 261 -7.07 -15.51 -14.13
CA PHE A 261 -7.38 -16.83 -14.65
C PHE A 261 -8.76 -17.32 -14.22
N SER A 262 -9.42 -18.07 -15.10
CA SER A 262 -10.65 -18.81 -14.77
C SER A 262 -10.37 -20.28 -14.49
N LEU A 263 -10.90 -20.76 -13.36
CA LEU A 263 -10.96 -22.16 -12.98
C LEU A 263 -12.12 -22.91 -13.68
N GLY A 264 -13.01 -22.20 -14.39
CA GLY A 264 -14.21 -22.76 -15.04
C GLY A 264 -15.23 -23.38 -14.06
N LEU A 265 -16.19 -24.16 -14.62
CA LEU A 265 -17.28 -24.81 -13.88
C LEU A 265 -16.82 -25.74 -12.74
N VAL A 266 -15.54 -26.14 -12.74
CA VAL A 266 -14.94 -26.96 -11.68
C VAL A 266 -14.87 -26.19 -10.35
N GLY A 267 -14.78 -24.85 -10.39
CA GLY A 267 -14.83 -23.97 -9.21
C GLY A 267 -16.10 -24.13 -8.38
N GLY A 268 -17.27 -24.27 -9.03
CA GLY A 268 -18.56 -24.49 -8.36
C GLY A 268 -18.80 -25.93 -7.89
N ILE A 269 -18.02 -26.89 -8.41
CA ILE A 269 -18.06 -28.31 -8.03
C ILE A 269 -17.00 -28.62 -6.94
N THR A 270 -16.09 -27.68 -6.65
CA THR A 270 -14.97 -27.92 -5.71
C THR A 270 -15.40 -28.11 -4.26
N SER A 271 -16.52 -27.58 -3.77
CA SER A 271 -16.97 -27.86 -2.40
C SER A 271 -17.41 -29.31 -2.22
N THR A 272 -17.97 -29.93 -3.26
CA THR A 272 -18.37 -31.36 -3.27
C THR A 272 -17.20 -32.29 -3.61
N LEU A 273 -16.23 -31.82 -4.42
CA LEU A 273 -15.05 -32.61 -4.79
C LEU A 273 -13.89 -32.54 -3.77
N LYS A 274 -13.75 -31.42 -3.02
CA LYS A 274 -12.67 -31.23 -2.02
C LYS A 274 -12.74 -32.23 -0.87
N SER A 275 -13.90 -32.84 -0.59
CA SER A 275 -14.00 -33.89 0.43
C SER A 275 -13.54 -35.27 -0.07
N LEU A 276 -13.27 -35.43 -1.37
CA LEU A 276 -12.93 -36.71 -2.00
C LEU A 276 -11.45 -36.80 -2.43
N PHE A 277 -10.76 -35.67 -2.63
CA PHE A 277 -9.38 -35.66 -3.13
C PHE A 277 -8.38 -35.23 -2.04
N LYS A 278 -7.62 -36.20 -1.50
CA LYS A 278 -6.37 -35.96 -0.78
C LYS A 278 -5.23 -35.87 -1.80
N GLY A 279 -4.78 -34.68 -2.17
CA GLY A 279 -3.63 -34.50 -3.07
C GLY A 279 -3.56 -33.12 -3.75
N GLU A 280 -2.47 -32.90 -4.49
CA GLU A 280 -2.29 -31.71 -5.33
C GLU A 280 -3.31 -31.66 -6.47
N ILE A 281 -3.89 -30.48 -6.72
CA ILE A 281 -4.72 -30.25 -7.89
C ILE A 281 -3.79 -29.71 -8.99
N ASN A 282 -3.13 -30.62 -9.71
CA ASN A 282 -2.11 -30.28 -10.74
C ASN A 282 -2.55 -29.17 -11.70
N GLU A 283 -3.82 -29.12 -12.07
CA GLU A 283 -4.37 -28.09 -12.96
C GLU A 283 -4.42 -26.70 -12.30
N LEU A 284 -4.81 -26.62 -11.02
CA LEU A 284 -4.75 -25.37 -10.27
C LEU A 284 -3.30 -24.92 -10.12
N THR A 285 -2.40 -25.84 -9.81
CA THR A 285 -0.96 -25.55 -9.73
C THR A 285 -0.44 -24.96 -11.03
N ARG A 286 -0.68 -25.61 -12.18
CA ARG A 286 -0.26 -25.13 -13.50
C ARG A 286 -0.82 -23.75 -13.83
N MET A 287 -2.08 -23.49 -13.50
CA MET A 287 -2.70 -22.17 -13.72
C MET A 287 -2.04 -21.07 -12.88
N ILE A 288 -1.73 -21.34 -11.61
CA ILE A 288 -1.03 -20.37 -10.77
C ILE A 288 0.38 -20.10 -11.31
N TYR A 289 1.10 -21.14 -11.77
CA TYR A 289 2.40 -20.94 -12.43
C TYR A 289 2.30 -20.11 -13.70
N ALA A 290 1.30 -20.37 -14.56
CA ALA A 290 1.09 -19.58 -15.77
C ALA A 290 0.71 -18.12 -15.46
N ALA A 291 -0.16 -17.89 -14.49
CA ALA A 291 -0.54 -16.56 -14.05
C ALA A 291 0.66 -15.78 -13.47
N ARG A 292 1.50 -16.47 -12.70
CA ARG A 292 2.76 -15.93 -12.18
C ARG A 292 3.72 -15.53 -13.30
N GLU A 293 3.96 -16.43 -14.24
CA GLU A 293 4.88 -16.20 -15.37
C GLU A 293 4.42 -14.98 -16.18
N ASN A 294 3.12 -14.90 -16.49
CA ASN A 294 2.53 -13.76 -17.20
C ASN A 294 2.70 -12.44 -16.42
N ALA A 295 2.37 -12.43 -15.13
CA ALA A 295 2.48 -11.22 -14.30
C ALA A 295 3.93 -10.74 -14.16
N LEU A 296 4.89 -11.66 -14.00
CA LEU A 296 6.32 -11.34 -13.95
C LEU A 296 6.86 -10.89 -15.31
N GLY A 297 6.36 -11.48 -16.40
CA GLY A 297 6.68 -11.06 -17.77
C GLY A 297 6.29 -9.59 -18.00
N ILE A 298 5.09 -9.17 -17.57
CA ILE A 298 4.61 -7.79 -17.70
C ILE A 298 5.58 -6.79 -17.06
N ILE A 299 5.95 -6.98 -15.79
CA ILE A 299 6.87 -6.04 -15.12
C ILE A 299 8.27 -6.10 -15.72
N THR A 300 8.71 -7.27 -16.20
CA THR A 300 10.02 -7.43 -16.86
C THR A 300 10.08 -6.67 -18.18
N ASP A 301 9.02 -6.75 -18.98
CA ASP A 301 8.93 -6.05 -20.27
C ASP A 301 8.81 -4.54 -20.07
N GLU A 302 8.06 -4.09 -19.05
CA GLU A 302 7.98 -2.67 -18.69
C GLU A 302 9.35 -2.12 -18.21
N ALA A 303 10.08 -2.87 -17.37
CA ALA A 303 11.42 -2.49 -16.92
C ALA A 303 12.41 -2.34 -18.09
N LYS A 304 12.39 -3.29 -19.03
CA LYS A 304 13.22 -3.23 -20.25
C LYS A 304 12.85 -2.02 -21.11
N ALA A 305 11.55 -1.75 -21.27
CA ALA A 305 11.05 -0.64 -22.09
C ALA A 305 11.50 0.73 -21.57
N ILE A 306 11.65 0.88 -20.24
CA ILE A 306 12.14 2.12 -19.61
C ILE A 306 13.66 2.12 -19.38
N GLY A 307 14.38 1.08 -19.83
CA GLY A 307 15.83 0.97 -19.70
C GLY A 307 16.32 0.91 -18.26
N ALA A 308 15.56 0.26 -17.38
CA ALA A 308 15.98 -0.11 -16.04
C ALA A 308 16.95 -1.30 -16.10
N ASP A 309 17.85 -1.39 -15.11
CA ASP A 309 18.84 -2.46 -15.04
C ASP A 309 18.25 -3.69 -14.32
N ASP A 310 17.49 -3.45 -13.25
CA ASP A 310 16.91 -4.51 -12.41
C ASP A 310 15.52 -4.13 -11.89
N ILE A 311 14.81 -5.13 -11.36
CA ILE A 311 13.57 -4.96 -10.57
C ILE A 311 13.82 -5.52 -9.18
N VAL A 312 13.68 -4.67 -8.15
CA VAL A 312 13.91 -5.05 -6.75
C VAL A 312 12.61 -5.04 -5.96
N GLY A 313 12.62 -5.74 -4.82
CA GLY A 313 11.49 -5.77 -3.90
C GLY A 313 10.25 -6.47 -4.47
N VAL A 314 10.40 -7.37 -5.45
CA VAL A 314 9.26 -8.04 -6.10
C VAL A 314 8.43 -8.82 -5.07
N LYS A 315 7.18 -8.40 -4.89
CA LYS A 315 6.17 -9.07 -4.06
C LYS A 315 5.09 -9.63 -4.98
N THR A 316 4.59 -10.81 -4.64
CA THR A 316 3.53 -11.46 -5.40
C THR A 316 2.33 -11.77 -4.52
N TYR A 317 1.14 -11.51 -5.04
CA TYR A 317 -0.12 -11.75 -4.34
C TYR A 317 -1.07 -12.58 -5.21
N VAL A 318 -1.84 -13.43 -4.55
CA VAL A 318 -2.89 -14.23 -5.20
C VAL A 318 -4.23 -13.90 -4.54
N TYR A 319 -5.17 -13.38 -5.31
CA TYR A 319 -6.51 -13.03 -4.84
C TYR A 319 -7.57 -13.94 -5.45
N GLN A 320 -8.51 -14.40 -4.63
CA GLN A 320 -9.71 -15.06 -5.13
C GLN A 320 -10.80 -14.01 -5.36
N LEU A 321 -11.18 -13.81 -6.63
CA LEU A 321 -12.15 -12.79 -7.03
C LEU A 321 -13.61 -13.28 -6.98
N GLY A 322 -13.82 -14.54 -6.59
CA GLY A 322 -15.11 -15.22 -6.64
C GLY A 322 -15.41 -15.84 -8.02
N ASN A 323 -16.45 -16.67 -8.10
CA ASN A 323 -16.89 -17.34 -9.34
C ASN A 323 -15.79 -18.16 -10.06
N GLY A 324 -14.82 -18.69 -9.30
CA GLY A 324 -13.71 -19.43 -9.87
C GLY A 324 -12.67 -18.54 -10.59
N LEU A 325 -12.64 -17.24 -10.32
CA LEU A 325 -11.60 -16.35 -10.81
C LEU A 325 -10.49 -16.17 -9.79
N VAL A 326 -9.26 -16.24 -10.27
CA VAL A 326 -8.05 -16.01 -9.47
C VAL A 326 -7.21 -14.94 -10.16
N GLU A 327 -6.78 -13.95 -9.39
CA GLU A 327 -5.86 -12.92 -9.81
C GLU A 327 -4.47 -13.20 -9.24
N PHE A 328 -3.45 -13.10 -10.09
CA PHE A 328 -2.05 -13.04 -9.68
C PHE A 328 -1.52 -11.63 -9.93
N LEU A 329 -0.99 -10.99 -8.90
CA LEU A 329 -0.36 -9.66 -8.96
C LEU A 329 1.13 -9.80 -8.63
N ALA A 330 1.98 -9.19 -9.45
CA ALA A 330 3.37 -8.89 -9.16
C ALA A 330 3.56 -7.36 -9.05
N ILE A 331 4.27 -6.92 -8.03
CA ILE A 331 4.62 -5.52 -7.79
C ILE A 331 6.10 -5.43 -7.42
N GLY A 332 6.81 -4.44 -7.91
CA GLY A 332 8.20 -4.18 -7.54
C GLY A 332 8.68 -2.86 -8.14
N THR A 333 9.90 -2.45 -7.78
CA THR A 333 10.46 -1.17 -8.25
C THR A 333 11.59 -1.42 -9.24
N ALA A 334 11.47 -0.84 -10.44
CA ALA A 334 12.57 -0.78 -11.40
C ALA A 334 13.66 0.17 -10.88
N VAL A 335 14.91 -0.25 -10.97
CA VAL A 335 16.08 0.53 -10.53
C VAL A 335 17.12 0.63 -11.63
N LYS A 336 17.96 1.65 -11.52
CA LYS A 336 19.05 1.90 -12.45
C LYS A 336 20.32 2.24 -11.69
N GLN A 337 21.45 1.73 -12.14
CA GLN A 337 22.74 2.11 -11.59
C GLN A 337 23.03 3.58 -11.93
N SER A 338 23.43 4.35 -10.93
CA SER A 338 23.66 5.78 -11.02
C SER A 338 24.91 6.16 -10.23
N THR A 339 25.83 6.88 -10.87
CA THR A 339 27.02 7.41 -10.20
C THR A 339 26.73 8.70 -9.41
N ARG A 340 25.51 9.24 -9.54
CA ARG A 340 25.08 10.49 -8.91
C ARG A 340 24.44 10.28 -7.55
N ILE A 341 23.64 9.23 -7.39
CA ILE A 341 22.88 9.00 -6.17
C ILE A 341 23.81 8.52 -5.05
N LYS A 342 23.72 9.17 -3.89
CA LYS A 342 24.48 8.88 -2.68
C LYS A 342 23.65 9.19 -1.45
N THR A 343 24.00 8.54 -0.34
CA THR A 343 23.47 8.83 0.99
C THR A 343 24.38 9.81 1.74
N GLN A 344 23.83 10.50 2.73
CA GLN A 344 24.59 11.39 3.61
C GLN A 344 25.43 10.60 4.61
N SER A 345 24.89 9.50 5.13
CA SER A 345 25.55 8.63 6.09
C SER A 345 26.01 7.34 5.42
N GLU A 346 27.10 6.75 5.90
CA GLU A 346 27.58 5.43 5.45
C GLU A 346 26.71 4.27 5.95
N GLN A 347 26.02 4.48 7.08
CA GLN A 347 25.14 3.52 7.74
C GLN A 347 23.92 4.22 8.37
N LEU A 348 22.75 3.58 8.30
CA LEU A 348 21.60 3.96 9.11
C LEU A 348 21.82 3.65 10.59
N ILE A 349 21.37 4.57 11.44
CA ILE A 349 21.36 4.36 12.89
C ILE A 349 20.46 3.17 13.26
N PRO A 350 20.79 2.40 14.32
CA PRO A 350 19.96 1.26 14.74
C PRO A 350 18.50 1.63 15.03
N GLN A 351 18.27 2.85 15.54
CA GLN A 351 16.93 3.35 15.82
C GLN A 351 16.10 3.56 14.57
N ALA A 352 16.68 3.68 13.37
CA ALA A 352 15.90 3.78 12.13
C ALA A 352 15.34 2.42 11.69
N ILE A 353 15.98 1.31 12.08
CA ILE A 353 15.58 -0.05 11.69
C ILE A 353 14.91 -0.83 12.82
N ALA A 354 14.89 -0.28 14.04
CA ALA A 354 14.26 -0.91 15.19
C ALA A 354 12.74 -0.95 15.02
N VAL A 355 12.14 -2.14 15.15
CA VAL A 355 10.68 -2.29 15.11
C VAL A 355 10.09 -1.93 16.47
N ASP A 356 9.15 -0.99 16.47
CA ASP A 356 8.40 -0.62 17.68
C ASP A 356 7.51 -1.78 18.13
N LYS A 357 7.54 -2.06 19.43
CA LYS A 357 6.75 -3.12 20.06
C LYS A 357 5.48 -2.55 20.65
N ASP A 358 4.35 -3.18 20.34
CA ASP A 358 3.08 -2.85 20.99
C ASP A 358 3.14 -3.29 22.46
N THR A 359 2.51 -2.50 23.33
CA THR A 359 2.43 -2.78 24.78
C THR A 359 1.00 -3.00 25.24
N PHE A 360 0.02 -2.58 24.43
CA PHE A 360 -1.39 -2.85 24.64
C PHE A 360 -1.82 -4.01 23.74
N TYR A 361 -2.32 -5.08 24.35
CA TYR A 361 -2.83 -6.26 23.66
C TYR A 361 -4.24 -6.51 24.18
N ASP A 362 -5.24 -6.34 23.32
CA ASP A 362 -6.60 -6.75 23.65
C ASP A 362 -6.78 -8.23 23.31
N SER A 363 -6.86 -9.07 24.35
CA SER A 363 -7.05 -10.51 24.22
C SER A 363 -8.52 -10.92 24.05
N THR A 364 -9.45 -9.98 24.17
CA THR A 364 -10.90 -10.25 24.13
C THR A 364 -11.51 -10.12 22.73
N SER A 365 -10.70 -9.69 21.75
CA SER A 365 -11.12 -9.35 20.41
C SER A 365 -10.32 -10.10 19.35
N GLN A 366 -10.46 -11.44 19.30
CA GLN A 366 -9.94 -12.21 18.16
C GLN A 366 -10.61 -11.82 16.82
N ASP A 367 -11.82 -11.23 16.87
CA ASP A 367 -12.62 -10.79 15.71
C ASP A 367 -12.96 -9.29 15.72
N SER A 368 -12.45 -8.49 16.65
CA SER A 368 -12.68 -7.05 16.67
C SER A 368 -11.48 -6.32 16.08
N PHE A 369 -11.74 -5.43 15.11
CA PHE A 369 -10.75 -4.55 14.49
C PHE A 369 -10.25 -3.51 15.51
N SER A 370 -9.47 -3.93 16.51
CA SER A 370 -8.66 -3.02 17.33
C SER A 370 -7.49 -2.52 16.45
N VAL A 371 -7.82 -1.60 15.55
CA VAL A 371 -6.83 -0.91 14.72
C VAL A 371 -6.29 0.25 15.53
N ASP A 372 -5.00 0.21 15.87
CA ASP A 372 -4.31 1.42 16.30
C ASP A 372 -4.34 2.41 15.13
N VAL A 373 -5.25 3.39 15.24
CA VAL A 373 -5.47 4.40 14.21
C VAL A 373 -4.28 5.34 14.04
N ASN A 374 -3.33 5.33 14.98
CA ASN A 374 -2.10 6.13 14.91
C ASN A 374 -0.95 5.35 14.23
N LYS A 375 -1.08 4.04 14.06
CA LYS A 375 -0.03 3.20 13.48
C LYS A 375 -0.26 3.05 11.98
N GLY A 376 0.54 3.74 11.17
CA GLY A 376 0.79 3.30 9.80
C GLY A 376 1.33 1.87 9.88
N THR A 377 0.70 0.89 9.22
CA THR A 377 1.17 -0.49 9.30
C THR A 377 2.57 -0.59 8.71
N LYS A 378 3.59 -0.64 9.57
CA LYS A 378 4.91 -1.17 9.19
C LYS A 378 4.64 -2.54 8.57
N PRO A 379 5.17 -2.87 7.38
CA PRO A 379 5.00 -4.19 6.80
C PRO A 379 5.70 -5.21 7.70
N ILE A 380 4.97 -5.73 8.68
CA ILE A 380 5.43 -6.84 9.52
C ILE A 380 5.26 -8.08 8.65
N ASN A 381 6.37 -8.73 8.32
CA ASN A 381 6.34 -10.17 8.07
C ASN A 381 5.87 -10.82 9.37
N ARG A 382 4.54 -10.98 9.54
CA ARG A 382 3.99 -11.75 10.65
C ARG A 382 4.34 -13.20 10.39
N GLY A 383 5.52 -13.61 10.85
CA GLY A 383 5.79 -15.01 11.11
C GLY A 383 4.71 -15.47 12.07
N SER A 384 3.76 -16.27 11.58
CA SER A 384 2.79 -16.95 12.43
C SER A 384 3.59 -17.80 13.41
N THR A 385 3.72 -17.34 14.65
CA THR A 385 4.19 -18.19 15.75
C THR A 385 3.16 -19.29 15.89
N SER A 386 3.46 -20.44 15.28
CA SER A 386 2.58 -21.58 15.25
C SER A 386 2.35 -22.06 16.68
N PHE A 387 1.14 -21.84 17.21
CA PHE A 387 0.68 -22.40 18.48
C PHE A 387 0.73 -23.94 18.50
N LEU A 388 1.04 -24.61 17.37
CA LEU A 388 1.23 -26.05 17.30
C LEU A 388 2.40 -26.56 18.16
N PHE A 389 3.46 -25.76 18.34
CA PHE A 389 4.65 -26.23 19.08
C PHE A 389 4.41 -26.46 20.58
N PRO A 390 3.80 -25.53 21.34
CA PRO A 390 3.43 -25.78 22.73
C PRO A 390 2.32 -26.84 22.88
N VAL A 391 1.37 -26.91 21.94
CA VAL A 391 0.30 -27.93 21.97
C VAL A 391 0.86 -29.34 21.79
N LEU A 392 1.81 -29.54 20.87
CA LEU A 392 2.47 -30.84 20.65
C LEU A 392 3.29 -31.28 21.86
N ILE A 393 3.96 -30.35 22.56
CA ILE A 393 4.70 -30.66 23.80
C ILE A 393 3.73 -31.10 24.90
N VAL A 394 2.60 -30.39 25.08
CA VAL A 394 1.58 -30.77 26.07
C VAL A 394 0.96 -32.13 25.73
N LEU A 395 0.64 -32.38 24.45
CA LEU A 395 0.13 -33.68 24.01
C LEU A 395 1.15 -34.80 24.22
N PHE A 396 2.42 -34.55 23.96
CA PHE A 396 3.49 -35.52 24.20
C PHE A 396 3.64 -35.83 25.70
N ILE A 397 3.57 -34.81 26.57
CA ILE A 397 3.61 -34.99 28.03
C ILE A 397 2.41 -35.79 28.51
N ILE A 398 1.19 -35.48 28.02
CA ILE A 398 -0.03 -36.20 28.38
C ILE A 398 0.04 -37.66 27.91
N ILE A 399 0.48 -37.91 26.68
CA ILE A 399 0.64 -39.27 26.15
C ILE A 399 1.67 -40.05 26.98
N ASN A 400 2.81 -39.45 27.33
CA ASN A 400 3.81 -40.12 28.17
C ASN A 400 3.29 -40.41 29.59
N ALA A 401 2.52 -39.48 30.18
CA ALA A 401 1.91 -39.69 31.49
C ALA A 401 0.87 -40.83 31.45
N ILE A 402 0.06 -40.90 30.40
CA ILE A 402 -0.91 -41.99 30.19
C ILE A 402 -0.18 -43.32 29.99
N LEU A 403 0.86 -43.37 29.15
CA LEU A 403 1.64 -44.60 28.92
C LEU A 403 2.35 -45.11 30.19
N HIS A 404 2.69 -44.22 31.12
CA HIS A 404 3.24 -44.60 32.43
C HIS A 404 2.19 -45.09 33.44
N LEU A 405 0.91 -44.77 33.24
CA LEU A 405 -0.19 -45.28 34.08
C LEU A 405 -0.67 -46.69 33.64
N PHE A 406 -0.31 -47.13 32.44
CA PHE A 406 -0.68 -48.43 31.87
C PHE A 406 0.50 -49.44 31.80
N LYS A 407 1.62 -49.14 32.46
CA LYS A 407 2.70 -50.08 32.79
C LYS A 407 2.68 -50.33 34.30
#